data_AF-O66956-F1
#
_entry.id   AF-O66956-F1
#
_cell.length_a   1.000
_cell.length_b   1.000
_cell.length_c   1.000
_cell.angle_alpha   90.00
_cell.angle_beta   90.00
_cell.angle_gamma   90.00
#
_symmetry.space_group_name_H-M   'P 1'
#
loop_
_entity.id
_entity.type
_entity.pdbx_description
1 polymer ?
#
loop_
_entity_poly.entity_id
_entity_poly.type
_entity_poly.pdbx_seq_one_letter_code
_entity_poly.pdbx_strand_id
1 'polypeptide(L)'
;MLERLKAITNLLKGALEQRSRAEEGYIREEKVKEAIELLEALERDIMEKELKLAKEALEKFDSNRKFYYLVGKLYVEVSKEEAQKLIEDELKMFGGEGK
;
A
#
# COMPACT_ATOMS: atom_id res chain seq x y z
N MET A 1 9.57 -2.22 -1.60
CA MET A 1 9.26 -0.79 -1.86
C MET A 1 8.04 -0.36 -1.05
N LEU A 2 6.95 -1.13 -1.08
CA LEU A 2 5.71 -0.91 -0.33
C LEU A 2 5.90 -0.62 1.17
N GLU A 3 6.68 -1.42 1.91
CA GLU A 3 6.92 -1.16 3.34
C GLU A 3 7.61 0.19 3.61
N ARG A 4 8.51 0.61 2.72
CA ARG A 4 9.17 1.92 2.86
C ARG A 4 8.19 3.06 2.58
N LEU A 5 7.30 2.88 1.60
CA LEU A 5 6.25 3.86 1.30
C LEU A 5 5.32 4.02 2.51
N LYS A 6 4.79 2.91 3.05
CA LYS A 6 4.03 2.86 4.32
C LYS A 6 4.74 3.59 5.45
N ALA A 7 6.03 3.30 5.65
CA ALA A 7 6.82 3.93 6.70
C ALA A 7 6.93 5.45 6.49
N ILE A 8 7.15 5.91 5.26
CA ILE A 8 7.21 7.33 4.93
C ILE A 8 5.85 8.00 5.14
N THR A 9 4.74 7.41 4.68
CA THR A 9 3.40 7.97 4.88
C THR A 9 3.08 8.10 6.36
N ASN A 10 3.38 7.06 7.15
CA ASN A 10 3.17 7.08 8.60
C ASN A 10 4.01 8.15 9.30
N LEU A 11 5.27 8.34 8.89
CA LEU A 11 6.13 9.41 9.42
C LEU A 11 5.58 10.79 9.07
N LEU A 12 5.14 11.00 7.83
CA LEU A 12 4.54 12.27 7.39
C LEU A 12 3.24 12.56 8.12
N LYS A 13 2.38 11.55 8.28
CA LYS A 13 1.14 11.64 9.06
C LYS A 13 1.43 12.04 10.50
N GLY A 14 2.36 11.37 11.17
CA GLY A 14 2.77 11.70 12.53
C GLY A 14 3.33 13.13 12.65
N ALA A 15 4.14 13.57 11.69
CA ALA A 15 4.67 14.94 11.66
C ALA A 15 3.57 16.00 11.47
N LEU A 16 2.60 15.73 10.60
CA LEU A 16 1.46 16.61 10.37
C LEU A 16 0.56 16.72 11.60
N GLU A 17 0.25 15.58 12.24
CA GLU A 17 -0.54 15.54 13.48
C GLU A 17 0.15 16.30 14.61
N GLN A 18 1.47 16.13 14.79
CA GLN A 18 2.23 16.90 15.77
C GLN A 18 2.16 18.40 15.50
N ARG A 19 2.26 18.81 14.23
CA ARG A 19 2.18 20.21 13.84
C ARG A 19 0.79 20.80 14.08
N SER A 20 -0.28 20.02 13.83
CA SER A 20 -1.66 20.41 14.16
C SER A 20 -1.84 20.69 15.65
N ARG A 21 -1.20 19.89 16.52
CA ARG A 21 -1.26 20.09 17.99
C ARG A 21 -0.49 21.32 18.46
N ALA A 22 0.59 21.67 17.76
CA ALA A 22 1.44 22.82 18.10
C ALA A 22 0.87 24.15 17.60
N GLU A 23 0.03 24.13 16.57
CA GLU A 23 -0.56 25.32 15.95
C GLU A 23 -2.08 25.36 16.21
N GLU A 24 -2.53 26.02 17.29
CA GLU A 24 -3.96 26.11 17.63
C GLU A 24 -4.79 26.86 16.57
N GLY A 25 -5.85 26.22 16.04
CA GLY A 25 -6.87 26.84 15.18
C GLY A 25 -7.56 25.89 14.18
N TYR A 26 -8.90 25.90 14.13
CA TYR A 26 -9.74 24.96 13.35
C TYR A 26 -9.33 24.80 11.87
N ILE A 27 -9.07 25.91 11.16
CA ILE A 27 -8.69 25.89 9.73
C ILE A 27 -7.38 25.11 9.50
N ARG A 28 -6.46 25.10 10.47
CA ARG A 28 -5.18 24.38 10.34
C ARG A 28 -5.33 22.89 10.58
N GLU A 29 -6.16 22.50 11.54
CA GLU A 29 -6.49 21.10 11.80
C GLU A 29 -7.18 20.46 10.59
N GLU A 30 -8.12 21.18 9.97
CA GLU A 30 -8.82 20.73 8.76
C GLU A 30 -7.85 20.52 7.58
N LYS A 31 -6.89 21.43 7.38
CA LYS A 31 -5.83 21.27 6.37
C LYS A 31 -4.89 20.10 6.64
N VAL A 32 -4.58 19.83 7.90
CA VAL A 32 -3.76 18.67 8.28
C VAL A 32 -4.51 17.38 7.98
N LYS A 33 -5.79 17.32 8.32
CA LYS A 33 -6.64 16.18 8.02
C LYS A 33 -6.74 15.93 6.51
N GLU A 34 -6.97 16.98 5.73
CA GLU A 34 -6.98 16.90 4.26
C GLU A 34 -5.65 16.39 3.71
N ALA A 35 -4.52 16.89 4.23
CA ALA A 35 -3.19 16.42 3.82
C ALA A 35 -2.96 14.93 4.15
N ILE A 36 -3.45 14.45 5.30
CA ILE A 36 -3.39 13.04 5.67
C ILE A 36 -4.25 12.18 4.73
N GLU A 37 -5.47 12.62 4.44
CA GLU A 37 -6.37 11.91 3.51
C GLU A 37 -5.76 11.81 2.11
N LEU A 38 -5.14 12.88 1.62
CA LEU A 38 -4.40 12.90 0.35
C LEU A 38 -3.19 11.95 0.36
N LEU A 39 -2.44 11.90 1.47
CA LEU A 39 -1.31 10.99 1.62
C LEU A 39 -1.76 9.51 1.61
N GLU A 40 -2.85 9.20 2.31
CA GLU A 40 -3.43 7.85 2.31
C GLU A 40 -3.99 7.46 0.93
N ALA A 41 -4.61 8.40 0.21
CA ALA A 41 -5.06 8.17 -1.16
C ALA A 41 -3.89 7.90 -2.11
N LEU A 42 -2.84 8.72 -2.04
CA LEU A 42 -1.63 8.53 -2.84
C LEU A 42 -0.95 7.19 -2.53
N GLU A 43 -0.89 6.80 -1.26
CA GLU A 43 -0.37 5.48 -0.87
C GLU A 43 -1.18 4.36 -1.53
N ARG A 44 -2.52 4.40 -1.42
CA ARG A 44 -3.41 3.40 -2.04
C ARG A 44 -3.19 3.31 -3.55
N ASP A 45 -3.15 4.44 -4.24
CA ASP A 45 -2.95 4.48 -5.70
C ASP A 45 -1.61 3.86 -6.12
N ILE A 46 -0.55 4.13 -5.37
CA ILE A 46 0.77 3.55 -5.61
C ILE A 46 0.73 2.04 -5.36
N MET A 47 0.09 1.57 -4.27
CA MET A 47 -0.01 0.14 -3.99
C MET A 47 -0.81 -0.60 -5.06
N GLU A 48 -1.94 -0.06 -5.46
CA GLU A 48 -2.77 -0.65 -6.50
C GLU A 48 -2.00 -0.75 -7.81
N LYS A 49 -1.25 0.29 -8.19
CA LYS A 49 -0.41 0.29 -9.39
C LYS A 49 0.71 -0.74 -9.33
N GLU A 50 1.41 -0.85 -8.21
CA GLU A 50 2.46 -1.86 -8.01
C GLU A 50 1.88 -3.29 -8.05
N LEU A 51 0.70 -3.51 -7.47
CA LEU A 51 0.02 -4.81 -7.50
C LEU A 51 -0.46 -5.18 -8.90
N LYS A 52 -0.99 -4.22 -9.67
CA LYS A 52 -1.32 -4.44 -11.09
C LYS A 52 -0.09 -4.82 -11.90
N LEU A 53 1.02 -4.12 -11.72
CA LEU A 53 2.31 -4.46 -12.36
C LEU A 53 2.81 -5.84 -11.93
N ALA A 54 2.67 -6.19 -10.65
CA ALA A 54 3.01 -7.51 -10.15
C ALA A 54 2.15 -8.60 -10.79
N LYS A 55 0.84 -8.37 -10.96
CA LYS A 55 -0.08 -9.28 -11.65
C LYS A 55 0.32 -9.49 -13.10
N GLU A 56 0.57 -8.41 -13.85
CA GLU A 56 1.03 -8.47 -15.24
C GLU A 56 2.37 -9.18 -15.38
N ALA A 57 3.28 -8.99 -14.43
CA ALA A 57 4.57 -9.68 -14.41
C ALA A 57 4.39 -11.18 -14.13
N LEU A 58 3.53 -11.53 -13.17
CA LEU A 58 3.23 -12.92 -12.81
C LEU A 58 2.66 -13.70 -14.01
N GLU A 59 1.78 -13.08 -14.78
CA GLU A 59 1.19 -13.68 -15.98
C GLU A 59 2.25 -14.07 -17.03
N LYS A 60 3.33 -13.29 -17.15
CA LYS A 60 4.42 -13.51 -18.12
C LYS A 60 5.39 -14.63 -17.73
N PHE A 61 5.37 -15.10 -16.48
CA PHE A 61 6.28 -16.16 -16.04
C PHE A 61 5.70 -17.56 -16.24
N ASP A 62 6.55 -18.53 -16.57
CA ASP A 62 6.16 -19.94 -16.63
C ASP A 62 5.69 -20.46 -15.26
N SER A 63 4.78 -21.44 -15.28
CA SER A 63 4.26 -22.09 -14.07
C SER A 63 5.33 -22.79 -13.24
N ASN A 64 6.44 -23.21 -13.85
CA ASN A 64 7.55 -23.89 -13.17
C ASN A 64 8.52 -22.94 -12.44
N ARG A 65 8.28 -21.62 -12.51
CA ARG A 65 9.11 -20.65 -11.79
C ARG A 65 8.75 -20.67 -10.30
N LYS A 66 9.75 -20.59 -9.44
CA LYS A 66 9.54 -20.43 -7.99
C LYS A 66 9.08 -19.01 -7.69
N PHE A 67 7.97 -18.88 -6.98
CA PHE A 67 7.45 -17.60 -6.49
C PHE A 67 7.59 -17.55 -4.97
N TYR A 68 7.76 -16.34 -4.43
CA TYR A 68 7.92 -16.13 -3.00
C TYR A 68 7.07 -14.96 -2.54
N TYR A 69 6.43 -15.13 -1.39
CA TYR A 69 5.69 -14.09 -0.69
C TYR A 69 6.42 -13.70 0.61
N LEU A 70 6.52 -12.41 0.89
CA LEU A 70 7.22 -11.90 2.07
C LEU A 70 6.24 -11.75 3.24
N VAL A 71 6.44 -12.52 4.31
CA VAL A 71 5.69 -12.42 5.56
C VAL A 71 6.63 -11.93 6.66
N GLY A 72 6.52 -10.64 6.99
CA GLY A 72 7.44 -9.98 7.91
C GLY A 72 8.88 -10.02 7.40
N LYS A 73 9.70 -10.93 7.96
CA LYS A 73 11.11 -11.13 7.56
C LYS A 73 11.36 -12.44 6.81
N LEU A 74 10.32 -13.23 6.53
CA LEU A 74 10.43 -14.55 5.94
C LEU A 74 9.91 -14.56 4.51
N TYR A 75 10.67 -15.16 3.59
CA TYR A 75 10.18 -15.48 2.25
C TYR A 75 9.58 -16.88 2.26
N VAL A 76 8.29 -16.98 1.95
CA VAL A 76 7.54 -18.22 1.86
C VAL A 76 7.39 -18.58 0.38
N GLU A 77 7.82 -19.77 -0.02
CA GLU A 77 7.60 -20.28 -1.38
C GLU A 77 6.10 -20.52 -1.60
N VAL A 78 5.57 -20.04 -2.72
CA VAL A 78 4.15 -20.16 -3.09
C VAL A 78 4.02 -20.60 -4.55
N SER A 79 2.90 -21.25 -4.88
CA SER A 79 2.57 -21.58 -6.27
C SER A 79 2.24 -20.31 -7.07
N LYS A 80 2.23 -20.42 -8.41
CA LYS A 80 1.77 -19.33 -9.27
C LYS A 80 0.32 -18.94 -8.95
N GLU A 81 -0.56 -19.92 -8.75
CA GLU A 81 -1.97 -19.65 -8.40
C GLU A 81 -2.09 -18.99 -7.03
N GLU A 82 -1.30 -19.42 -6.04
CA GLU A 82 -1.27 -18.80 -4.72
C GLU A 82 -0.78 -17.35 -4.78
N ALA A 83 0.29 -17.08 -5.53
CA ALA A 83 0.78 -15.72 -5.77
C ALA A 83 -0.30 -14.85 -6.45
N GLN A 84 -1.02 -15.41 -7.41
CA GLN A 84 -2.09 -14.70 -8.13
C GLN A 84 -3.24 -14.36 -7.17
N LYS A 85 -3.66 -15.31 -6.33
CA LYS A 85 -4.68 -15.11 -5.31
C LYS A 85 -4.26 -14.06 -4.27
N LEU A 86 -3.01 -14.09 -3.81
CA LEU A 86 -2.48 -13.11 -2.87
C LEU A 86 -2.53 -11.69 -3.43
N ILE A 87 -2.13 -11.51 -4.70
CA ILE A 87 -2.22 -10.20 -5.37
C ILE A 87 -3.68 -9.75 -5.50
N GLU A 88 -4.60 -10.66 -5.83
CA GLU A 88 -6.03 -10.32 -5.95
C GLU A 88 -6.67 -9.96 -4.60
N ASP A 89 -6.31 -10.66 -3.53
CA ASP A 89 -6.79 -10.36 -2.18
C ASP A 89 -6.22 -9.02 -1.68
N GLU A 90 -4.94 -8.71 -1.96
CA GLU A 90 -4.38 -7.38 -1.68
C GLU A 90 -5.06 -6.28 -2.53
N LEU A 91 -5.31 -6.52 -3.82
CA LEU A 91 -6.03 -5.56 -4.67
C LEU A 91 -7.43 -5.25 -4.16
N LYS A 92 -8.17 -6.23 -3.62
CA LYS A 92 -9.49 -5.98 -2.99
C LYS A 92 -9.38 -5.09 -1.76
N MET A 93 -8.30 -5.22 -0.98
CA MET A 93 -8.08 -4.37 0.20
C MET A 93 -7.77 -2.92 -0.19
N PHE A 94 -7.09 -2.69 -1.33
CA PHE A 94 -6.70 -1.34 -1.77
C PHE A 94 -7.69 -0.69 -2.73
N GLY A 95 -8.36 -1.46 -3.58
CA GLY A 95 -9.28 -0.96 -4.60
C GLY A 95 -10.66 -0.54 -4.07
N GLY A 96 -10.96 -0.83 -2.80
CA GLY A 96 -12.33 -0.75 -2.32
C GLY A 96 -13.22 -1.78 -3.02
N GLU A 97 -14.27 -2.20 -2.35
CA GLU A 97 -15.18 -3.20 -2.87
C GLU A 97 -15.69 -2.82 -4.27
N GLY A 98 -15.75 -3.83 -5.16
CA GLY A 98 -16.43 -3.69 -6.43
C GLY A 98 -17.85 -3.17 -6.24
N LYS A 99 -18.12 -2.01 -6.85
CA LYS A 99 -19.38 -1.61 -7.48
C LYS A 99 -19.19 -0.32 -8.26
#